data_AF-A0A2R6CZK6-F1
#
_entry.id   AF-A0A2R6CZK6-F1
#
_cell.length_a   1.000
_cell.length_b   1.000
_cell.length_c   1.000
_cell.angle_alpha   90.00
_cell.angle_beta   90.00
_cell.angle_gamma   90.00
#
_symmetry.space_group_name_H-M   'P 1'
#
loop_
_entity.id
_entity.type
_entity.pdbx_description
1 polymer ?
#
loop_
_entity_poly.entity_id
_entity_poly.type
_entity_poly.pdbx_seq_one_letter_code
_entity_poly.pdbx_strand_id
1 'polypeptide(L)'
;MTEQQEAVRDGREPDGEQHERVSDVASIRQTTAVVLRHAGYTSKADLRSADLSDLTDIDGLSAEQAGRIKDEVGDADPEDAPDEDDVDTDGDDVLYCRYCGGEIAVEESVCAACGRTQPKTRPVKNASVAVVASLAFAGLGHLYLRQRLRGAEFVCLGLATAVFGLWHVGLVVFAVLSVNVASAVHVADQFATR
;
A
#
# COMPACT_ATOMS: atom_id res chain seq x y z
N MET A 1 -18.05 -57.10 -0.23
CA MET A 1 -17.81 -56.35 -1.48
C MET A 1 -18.79 -55.19 -1.46
N THR A 2 -18.34 -54.06 -0.92
CA THR A 2 -19.17 -52.89 -0.65
C THR A 2 -18.57 -51.75 -1.44
N GLU A 3 -19.00 -51.64 -2.69
CA GLU A 3 -18.83 -50.44 -3.51
C GLU A 3 -19.82 -49.40 -2.98
N GLN A 4 -19.36 -48.52 -2.11
CA GLN A 4 -20.09 -47.31 -1.75
C GLN A 4 -19.14 -46.11 -1.78
N GLN A 5 -19.40 -45.27 -2.79
CA GLN A 5 -19.45 -43.81 -2.70
C GLN A 5 -18.18 -43.07 -2.25
N GLU A 6 -17.40 -42.61 -3.24
CA GLU A 6 -16.81 -41.27 -3.20
C GLU A 6 -17.24 -40.51 -4.46
N ALA A 7 -18.46 -39.95 -4.39
CA ALA A 7 -18.88 -38.88 -5.29
C ALA A 7 -18.13 -37.62 -4.86
N VAL A 8 -16.99 -37.36 -5.49
CA VAL A 8 -16.26 -36.11 -5.39
C VAL A 8 -17.18 -34.99 -5.88
N ARG A 9 -17.70 -34.21 -4.94
CA ARG A 9 -18.36 -32.93 -5.22
C ARG A 9 -17.32 -32.00 -5.83
N ASP A 10 -17.42 -31.79 -7.14
CA ASP A 10 -16.75 -30.72 -7.86
C ASP A 10 -17.24 -29.38 -7.27
N GLY A 11 -16.46 -28.85 -6.34
CA GLY A 11 -16.63 -27.53 -5.75
C GLY A 11 -16.15 -26.46 -6.72
N ARG A 12 -16.72 -26.44 -7.93
CA ARG A 12 -16.53 -25.35 -8.86
C ARG A 12 -17.32 -24.15 -8.34
N GLU A 13 -16.67 -23.35 -7.51
CA GLU A 13 -17.13 -21.99 -7.22
C GLU A 13 -17.23 -21.27 -8.57
N PRO A 14 -18.43 -20.82 -8.98
CA PRO A 14 -18.59 -20.15 -10.26
C PRO A 14 -17.67 -18.94 -10.28
N ASP A 15 -16.90 -18.87 -11.36
CA ASP A 15 -15.95 -17.84 -11.76
C ASP A 15 -16.71 -16.52 -11.88
N GLY A 16 -17.08 -15.95 -10.74
CA GLY A 16 -17.85 -14.74 -10.63
C GLY A 16 -16.98 -13.58 -11.06
N GLU A 17 -17.38 -12.91 -12.14
CA GLU A 17 -17.20 -11.48 -12.27
C GLU A 17 -17.29 -10.87 -10.88
N GLN A 18 -16.24 -10.20 -10.44
CA GLN A 18 -16.19 -9.53 -9.15
C GLN A 18 -17.20 -8.38 -9.20
N HIS A 19 -18.49 -8.69 -9.05
CA HIS A 19 -19.53 -7.72 -8.88
C HIS A 19 -19.26 -7.06 -7.54
N GLU A 20 -18.61 -5.89 -7.60
CA GLU A 20 -18.33 -5.05 -6.45
C GLU A 20 -19.61 -4.90 -5.64
N ARG A 21 -19.58 -5.38 -4.40
CA ARG A 21 -20.79 -5.43 -3.57
C ARG A 21 -21.07 -4.02 -3.07
N VAL A 22 -22.35 -3.75 -2.83
CA VAL A 22 -22.78 -2.49 -2.19
C VAL A 22 -22.13 -2.27 -0.81
N SER A 23 -21.69 -3.34 -0.14
CA SER A 23 -20.94 -3.25 1.12
C SER A 23 -19.54 -2.68 1.00
N ASP A 24 -18.99 -2.61 -0.21
CA ASP A 24 -17.59 -2.24 -0.45
C ASP A 24 -17.44 -0.72 -0.68
N VAL A 25 -18.54 0.03 -0.63
CA VAL A 25 -18.60 1.50 -0.66
C VAL A 25 -18.33 2.01 0.75
N ALA A 26 -17.29 2.82 0.94
CA ALA A 26 -16.79 3.25 2.24
C ALA A 26 -17.83 4.05 3.04
N SER A 27 -18.70 4.81 2.36
CA SER A 27 -19.77 5.57 2.99
C SER A 27 -20.97 4.73 3.44
N ILE A 28 -21.07 3.47 3.01
CA ILE A 28 -22.22 2.60 3.29
C ILE A 28 -21.99 1.78 4.56
N ARG A 29 -22.78 2.09 5.60
CA ARG A 29 -22.83 1.25 6.80
C ARG A 29 -23.57 -0.05 6.52
N GLN A 30 -23.26 -1.09 7.29
CA GLN A 30 -23.92 -2.41 7.22
C GLN A 30 -25.46 -2.31 7.22
N THR A 31 -26.02 -1.40 8.01
CA THR A 31 -27.48 -1.17 8.10
C THR A 31 -28.05 -0.59 6.81
N THR A 32 -27.34 0.36 6.18
CA THR A 32 -27.74 0.97 4.90
C THR A 32 -27.64 -0.04 3.77
N ALA A 33 -26.61 -0.90 3.77
CA ALA A 33 -26.47 -1.98 2.79
C ALA A 33 -27.65 -2.98 2.82
N VAL A 34 -28.20 -3.25 4.00
CA VAL A 34 -29.39 -4.11 4.14
C VAL A 34 -30.62 -3.45 3.53
N VAL A 35 -30.83 -2.15 3.78
CA VAL A 35 -31.95 -1.36 3.23
C VAL A 35 -31.88 -1.30 1.70
N LEU A 36 -30.70 -0.99 1.15
CA LEU A 36 -30.47 -0.97 -0.30
C LEU A 36 -30.74 -2.33 -0.96
N ARG A 37 -30.33 -3.42 -0.30
CA ARG A 37 -30.60 -4.79 -0.78
C ARG A 37 -32.09 -5.11 -0.79
N HIS A 38 -32.85 -4.66 0.22
CA HIS A 38 -34.30 -4.83 0.26
C HIS A 38 -35.01 -4.01 -0.83
N ALA A 39 -34.45 -2.87 -1.23
CA ALA A 39 -34.93 -2.07 -2.35
C ALA A 39 -34.50 -2.61 -3.73
N GLY A 40 -33.70 -3.69 -3.78
CA GLY A 40 -33.26 -4.35 -5.01
C GLY A 40 -31.87 -3.95 -5.52
N TYR A 41 -31.18 -3.04 -4.84
CA TYR A 41 -29.81 -2.62 -5.20
C TYR A 41 -28.79 -3.54 -4.55
N THR A 42 -28.21 -4.45 -5.34
CA THR A 42 -27.30 -5.50 -4.83
C THR A 42 -25.84 -5.29 -5.23
N SER A 43 -25.60 -4.49 -6.28
CA SER A 43 -24.29 -4.18 -6.84
C SER A 43 -24.04 -2.68 -6.95
N LYS A 44 -22.76 -2.28 -7.07
CA LYS A 44 -22.40 -0.88 -7.40
C LYS A 44 -22.98 -0.42 -8.73
N ALA A 45 -23.09 -1.33 -9.72
CA ALA A 45 -23.69 -1.01 -11.02
C ALA A 45 -25.16 -0.60 -10.87
N ASP A 46 -25.92 -1.28 -10.01
CA ASP A 46 -27.32 -0.93 -9.73
C ASP A 46 -27.42 0.50 -9.17
N LEU A 47 -26.51 0.86 -8.24
CA LEU A 47 -26.43 2.21 -7.66
C LEU A 47 -25.98 3.28 -8.67
N ARG A 48 -25.10 2.93 -9.62
CA ARG A 48 -24.72 3.84 -10.73
C ARG A 48 -25.90 4.13 -11.63
N SER A 49 -26.71 3.13 -11.96
CA SER A 49 -27.87 3.30 -12.83
C SER A 49 -29.07 3.98 -12.16
N ALA A 50 -29.17 3.93 -10.83
CA ALA A 50 -30.28 4.51 -10.08
C ALA A 50 -30.24 6.04 -10.10
N ASP A 51 -31.38 6.70 -10.30
CA ASP A 51 -31.44 8.16 -10.18
C ASP A 51 -31.41 8.58 -8.70
N LEU A 52 -30.96 9.81 -8.42
CA LEU A 52 -30.92 10.33 -7.05
C LEU A 52 -32.31 10.31 -6.40
N SER A 53 -33.37 10.53 -7.18
CA SER A 53 -34.76 10.45 -6.72
C SER A 53 -35.10 9.05 -6.21
N ASP A 54 -34.74 8.00 -6.96
CA ASP A 54 -35.04 6.62 -6.60
C ASP A 54 -34.36 6.20 -5.29
N LEU A 55 -33.16 6.73 -5.02
CA LEU A 55 -32.44 6.49 -3.77
C LEU A 55 -33.05 7.26 -2.58
N THR A 56 -33.60 8.44 -2.81
CA THR A 56 -34.25 9.24 -1.76
C THR A 56 -35.64 8.73 -1.37
N ASP A 57 -36.29 7.97 -2.26
CA ASP A 57 -37.59 7.35 -1.99
C ASP A 57 -37.48 6.10 -1.08
N ILE A 58 -36.25 5.63 -0.81
CA ILE A 58 -36.02 4.47 0.05
C ILE A 58 -36.14 4.88 1.53
N ASP A 59 -37.05 4.23 2.25
CA ASP A 59 -37.26 4.44 3.68
C ASP A 59 -35.96 4.27 4.49
N GLY A 60 -35.54 5.34 5.16
CA GLY A 60 -34.34 5.36 6.00
C GLY A 60 -33.06 5.85 5.30
N LEU A 61 -33.14 6.31 4.05
CA LEU A 61 -32.08 7.06 3.38
C LEU A 61 -32.43 8.55 3.34
N SER A 62 -31.54 9.41 3.86
CA SER A 62 -31.69 10.86 3.69
C SER A 62 -31.14 11.31 2.33
N ALA A 63 -31.65 12.43 1.81
CA ALA A 63 -31.14 13.01 0.56
C ALA A 63 -29.62 13.30 0.60
N GLU A 64 -29.09 13.71 1.75
CA GLU A 64 -27.65 13.92 1.95
C GLU A 64 -26.85 12.61 1.87
N GLN A 65 -27.40 11.50 2.39
CA GLN A 65 -26.77 10.19 2.29
C GLN A 65 -26.83 9.64 0.88
N ALA A 66 -27.96 9.79 0.19
CA ALA A 66 -28.12 9.38 -1.20
C ALA A 66 -27.14 10.14 -2.12
N GLY A 67 -26.96 11.45 -1.92
CA GLY A 67 -25.97 12.26 -2.63
C GLY A 67 -24.55 11.73 -2.47
N ARG A 68 -24.08 11.54 -1.23
CA ARG A 68 -22.74 10.98 -0.97
C ARG A 68 -22.50 9.62 -1.61
N ILE A 69 -23.50 8.73 -1.57
CA ILE A 69 -23.41 7.42 -2.21
C ILE A 69 -23.32 7.58 -3.73
N LYS A 70 -24.09 8.52 -4.31
CA LYS A 70 -24.07 8.76 -5.74
C LYS A 70 -22.74 9.35 -6.22
N ASP A 71 -22.16 10.27 -5.46
CA ASP A 71 -20.84 10.85 -5.75
C ASP A 71 -19.76 9.75 -5.72
N GLU A 72 -19.72 8.95 -4.64
CA GLU A 72 -18.71 7.90 -4.46
C GLU A 72 -18.78 6.79 -5.54
N VAL A 73 -19.98 6.48 -6.02
CA VAL A 73 -20.17 5.44 -7.04
C VAL A 73 -20.14 6.03 -8.47
N GLY A 74 -20.46 7.32 -8.63
CA GLY A 74 -20.59 8.03 -9.90
C GLY A 74 -19.28 8.58 -10.48
N ASP A 75 -18.24 8.78 -9.66
CA ASP A 75 -16.99 9.40 -10.10
C ASP A 75 -15.96 8.44 -10.72
N ALA A 76 -16.28 7.14 -10.83
CA ALA A 76 -15.43 6.18 -11.53
C ALA A 76 -15.95 5.95 -12.94
N ASP A 77 -15.76 6.93 -13.83
CA ASP A 77 -15.66 6.62 -15.25
C ASP A 77 -14.31 5.89 -15.44
N PRO A 78 -14.29 4.59 -15.81
CA PRO A 78 -13.04 3.86 -15.99
C PRO A 78 -12.18 4.42 -17.13
N GLU A 79 -12.69 5.36 -17.93
CA GLU A 79 -11.94 6.03 -19.00
C GLU A 79 -11.26 7.35 -18.54
N ASP A 80 -11.57 7.86 -17.35
CA ASP A 80 -11.08 9.16 -16.82
C ASP A 80 -10.39 9.04 -15.44
N ALA A 81 -9.90 7.86 -15.06
CA ALA A 81 -9.10 7.72 -13.84
C ALA A 81 -7.88 8.67 -13.92
N PRO A 82 -7.80 9.72 -13.09
CA PRO A 82 -6.67 10.64 -13.11
C PRO A 82 -5.43 9.88 -12.62
N ASP A 83 -4.31 10.03 -13.33
CA ASP A 83 -3.00 9.57 -12.87
C ASP A 83 -2.75 10.18 -11.47
N GLU A 84 -2.63 9.33 -10.44
CA GLU A 84 -2.59 9.72 -9.02
C GLU A 84 -1.29 10.46 -8.58
N ASP A 85 -0.56 11.09 -9.50
CA ASP A 85 0.82 11.53 -9.27
C ASP A 85 1.03 13.05 -9.06
N ASP A 86 0.00 13.92 -9.11
CA ASP A 86 0.19 15.37 -8.95
C ASP A 86 -0.75 15.99 -7.88
N VAL A 87 -0.44 15.78 -6.60
CA VAL A 87 -0.95 16.64 -5.51
C VAL A 87 0.20 17.48 -4.98
N ASP A 88 0.40 18.65 -5.59
CA ASP A 88 1.20 19.75 -5.04
C ASP A 88 0.46 20.35 -3.83
N THR A 89 0.74 19.86 -2.63
CA THR A 89 0.40 20.58 -1.39
C THR A 89 1.49 21.62 -1.08
N ASP A 90 1.50 22.71 -1.84
CA ASP A 90 2.02 24.01 -1.39
C ASP A 90 0.92 24.72 -0.57
N GLY A 91 0.46 24.04 0.48
CA GLY A 91 -0.48 24.60 1.45
C GLY A 91 0.30 25.18 2.61
N ASP A 92 0.22 26.50 2.80
CA ASP A 92 0.66 27.16 4.03
C ASP A 92 0.26 26.31 5.25
N ASP A 93 1.22 25.98 6.13
CA ASP A 93 1.02 25.05 7.25
C ASP A 93 -0.01 25.61 8.26
N VAL A 94 -1.32 25.52 7.97
CA VAL A 94 -2.39 25.93 8.88
C VAL A 94 -2.89 24.70 9.62
N LEU A 95 -2.72 24.68 10.95
CA LEU A 95 -3.26 23.62 11.79
C LEU A 95 -4.67 23.98 12.25
N TYR A 96 -5.59 23.02 12.22
CA TYR A 96 -6.95 23.21 12.72
C TYR A 96 -7.11 22.62 14.12
N CYS A 97 -7.79 23.35 15.01
CA CYS A 97 -8.10 22.90 16.36
C CYS A 97 -9.09 21.73 16.34
N ARG A 98 -8.68 20.56 16.89
CA ARG A 98 -9.56 19.37 16.99
C ARG A 98 -10.86 19.56 17.77
N TYR A 99 -10.96 20.61 18.60
CA TYR A 99 -12.13 20.84 19.45
C TYR A 99 -13.11 21.84 18.85
N CYS A 100 -12.61 22.89 18.20
CA CYS A 100 -13.45 24.01 17.75
C CYS A 100 -13.30 24.35 16.27
N GLY A 101 -12.40 23.69 15.54
CA GLY A 101 -12.16 23.94 14.11
C GLY A 101 -11.43 25.25 13.79
N GLY A 102 -11.05 26.04 14.79
CA GLY A 102 -10.30 27.30 14.57
C GLY A 102 -8.88 27.07 14.08
N GLU A 103 -8.40 27.98 13.25
CA GLU A 103 -7.02 27.99 12.73
C GLU A 103 -6.01 28.31 13.83
N ILE A 104 -4.86 27.63 13.81
CA ILE A 104 -3.77 27.76 14.77
C ILE A 104 -2.46 27.83 13.98
N ALA A 105 -1.61 28.81 14.30
CA ALA A 105 -0.25 28.86 13.77
C ALA A 105 0.60 27.69 14.31
N VAL A 106 1.49 27.12 13.48
CA VAL A 106 2.29 25.93 13.85
C VAL A 106 3.16 26.16 15.09
N GLU A 107 3.64 27.39 15.31
CA GLU A 107 4.40 27.76 16.51
C GLU A 107 3.56 27.81 17.80
N GLU A 108 2.25 27.96 17.71
CA GLU A 108 1.38 28.15 18.86
C GLU A 108 0.76 26.83 19.34
N SER A 109 1.05 26.45 20.58
CA SER A 109 0.47 25.24 21.19
C SER A 109 -0.92 25.43 21.79
N VAL A 110 -1.48 26.65 21.73
CA VAL A 110 -2.76 26.99 22.36
C VAL A 110 -3.67 27.63 21.31
N CYS A 111 -4.88 27.08 21.16
CA CYS A 111 -5.86 27.65 20.22
C CYS A 111 -6.35 29.02 20.71
N ALA A 112 -6.24 30.07 19.89
CA ALA A 112 -6.74 31.41 20.22
C ALA A 112 -8.27 31.46 20.37
N ALA A 113 -9.01 30.60 19.67
CA ALA A 113 -10.49 30.60 19.71
C ALA A 113 -11.06 29.91 20.97
N CYS A 114 -10.44 28.83 21.45
CA CYS A 114 -11.01 28.02 22.54
C CYS A 114 -10.09 27.84 23.77
N GLY A 115 -8.85 28.32 23.74
CA GLY A 115 -7.91 28.27 24.85
C GLY A 115 -7.37 26.88 25.22
N ARG A 116 -7.71 25.82 24.46
CA ARG A 116 -7.20 24.47 24.71
C ARG A 116 -5.81 24.27 24.11
N THR A 117 -4.95 23.59 24.84
CA THR A 117 -3.64 23.15 24.38
C THR A 117 -3.77 21.98 23.41
N GLN A 118 -3.09 22.08 22.28
CA GLN A 118 -2.99 20.98 21.31
C GLN A 118 -1.67 20.23 21.51
N PRO A 119 -1.66 18.89 21.41
CA PRO A 119 -0.42 18.15 21.37
C PRO A 119 0.34 18.55 20.11
N LYS A 120 1.60 19.00 20.26
CA LYS A 120 2.47 19.35 19.14
C LYS A 120 2.64 18.12 18.23
N THR A 121 1.90 18.06 17.13
CA THR A 121 2.16 17.10 16.06
C THR A 121 3.51 17.47 15.49
N ARG A 122 4.49 16.57 15.64
CA ARG A 122 5.80 16.80 15.04
C ARG A 122 5.60 16.93 13.53
N PRO A 123 6.29 17.87 12.86
CA PRO A 123 6.17 18.06 11.42
C PRO A 123 6.33 16.70 10.74
N VAL A 124 5.32 16.35 9.93
CA VAL A 124 5.30 15.10 9.19
C VAL A 124 6.38 15.26 8.13
N LYS A 125 7.51 14.58 8.32
CA LYS A 125 8.60 14.66 7.35
C LYS A 125 8.10 14.11 6.02
N ASN A 126 8.48 14.76 4.92
CA ASN A 126 8.07 14.43 3.56
C ASN A 126 8.21 12.94 3.28
N ALA A 127 7.07 12.26 3.07
CA ALA A 127 7.01 10.83 2.81
C ALA A 127 7.78 10.45 1.54
N SER A 128 7.74 11.31 0.52
CA SER A 128 8.49 11.21 -0.73
C SER A 128 10.00 11.08 -0.50
N VAL A 129 10.56 11.86 0.43
CA VAL A 129 12.00 11.77 0.78
C VAL A 129 12.33 10.40 1.39
N ALA A 130 11.41 9.81 2.18
CA ALA A 130 11.61 8.48 2.74
C ALA A 130 11.58 7.39 1.65
N VAL A 131 10.74 7.54 0.63
CA VAL A 131 10.65 6.62 -0.52
C VAL A 131 11.91 6.68 -1.37
N VAL A 132 12.37 7.88 -1.75
CA VAL A 132 13.60 8.05 -2.54
C VAL A 132 14.82 7.52 -1.77
N ALA A 133 14.90 7.76 -0.46
CA ALA A 133 15.96 7.19 0.37
C ALA A 133 15.92 5.65 0.42
N SER A 134 14.73 5.05 0.37
CA SER A 134 14.56 3.59 0.34
C SER A 134 14.97 2.98 -1.00
N LEU A 135 14.73 3.70 -2.10
CA LEU A 135 15.15 3.30 -3.45
C LEU A 135 16.67 3.34 -3.63
N ALA A 136 17.34 4.34 -3.05
CA ALA A 136 18.79 4.47 -3.16
C ALA A 136 19.54 3.32 -2.45
N PHE A 137 19.05 2.91 -1.27
CA PHE A 137 19.66 1.85 -0.49
C PHE A 137 18.59 1.11 0.33
N ALA A 138 18.55 -0.21 0.19
CA ALA A 138 17.71 -1.07 1.02
C ALA A 138 17.96 -0.77 2.51
N GLY A 139 16.95 -0.26 3.21
CA GLY A 139 16.99 0.05 4.66
C GLY A 139 17.16 1.53 5.02
N LEU A 140 17.52 2.43 4.09
CA LEU A 140 17.72 3.85 4.42
C LEU A 140 16.41 4.58 4.80
N GLY A 141 15.26 4.17 4.25
CA GLY A 141 13.96 4.74 4.60
C GLY A 141 13.53 4.50 6.05
N HIS A 142 13.85 3.32 6.61
CA HIS A 142 13.56 3.02 8.02
C HIS A 142 14.42 3.87 8.98
N LEU A 143 15.63 4.27 8.56
CA LEU A 143 16.47 5.19 9.32
C LEU A 143 15.88 6.61 9.36
N TYR A 144 15.20 7.03 8.28
CA TYR A 144 14.58 8.35 8.15
C TYR A 144 13.38 8.54 9.11
N LEU A 145 12.59 7.47 9.30
CA LEU A 145 11.47 7.40 10.24
C LEU A 145 11.89 7.32 11.73
N ARG A 146 13.19 7.46 12.03
CA ARG A 146 13.76 7.57 13.39
C ARG A 146 13.56 6.35 14.30
N GLN A 147 13.10 5.20 13.77
CA GLN A 147 13.21 3.90 14.45
C GLN A 147 14.65 3.38 14.35
N ARG A 148 15.57 4.05 15.08
CA ARG A 148 17.02 3.85 14.92
C ARG A 148 17.50 2.42 15.16
N LEU A 149 16.85 1.66 16.05
CA LEU A 149 17.24 0.26 16.29
C LEU A 149 16.95 -0.63 15.09
N ARG A 150 15.74 -0.54 14.51
CA ARG A 150 15.34 -1.41 13.39
C ARG A 150 16.05 -1.02 12.08
N GLY A 151 16.25 0.29 11.84
CA GLY A 151 17.00 0.74 10.67
C GLY A 151 18.46 0.25 10.66
N ALA A 152 19.12 0.23 11.82
CA ALA A 152 20.50 -0.25 11.94
C ALA A 152 20.62 -1.74 11.64
N GLU A 153 19.63 -2.56 12.04
CA GLU A 153 19.61 -4.00 11.77
C GLU A 153 19.61 -4.29 10.26
N PHE A 154 18.73 -3.63 9.50
CA PHE A 154 18.67 -3.79 8.04
C PHE A 154 19.97 -3.36 7.35
N VAL A 155 20.55 -2.22 7.77
CA VAL A 155 21.81 -1.73 7.19
C VAL A 155 22.96 -2.69 7.48
N CYS A 156 23.09 -3.16 8.72
CA CYS A 156 24.12 -4.13 9.10
C CYS A 156 23.95 -5.46 8.38
N LEU A 157 22.71 -5.97 8.26
CA LEU A 157 22.43 -7.21 7.53
C LEU A 157 22.72 -7.07 6.03
N GLY A 158 22.35 -5.94 5.43
CA GLY A 158 22.65 -5.64 4.03
C GLY A 158 24.15 -5.59 3.76
N LEU A 159 24.91 -4.87 4.61
CA LEU A 159 26.37 -4.80 4.52
C LEU A 159 27.02 -6.18 4.73
N ALA A 160 26.59 -6.93 5.73
CA ALA A 160 27.11 -8.28 6.00
C ALA A 160 26.88 -9.21 4.80
N THR A 161 25.68 -9.17 4.21
CA THR A 161 25.34 -9.96 3.02
C THR A 161 26.18 -9.56 1.82
N ALA A 162 26.42 -8.25 1.61
CA ALA A 162 27.27 -7.76 0.53
C ALA A 162 28.73 -8.22 0.70
N VAL A 163 29.30 -8.10 1.90
CA VAL A 163 30.66 -8.57 2.22
C VAL A 163 30.78 -10.07 2.02
N PHE A 164 29.79 -10.84 2.48
CA PHE A 164 29.75 -12.29 2.32
C PHE A 164 29.66 -12.71 0.85
N GLY A 165 28.84 -12.00 0.05
CA GLY A 165 28.74 -12.21 -1.39
C GLY A 165 30.07 -11.95 -2.10
N LEU A 166 30.74 -10.83 -1.80
CA LEU A 166 32.05 -10.51 -2.36
C LEU A 166 33.11 -11.55 -1.96
N TRP A 167 33.10 -12.01 -0.71
CA TRP A 167 33.99 -13.05 -0.23
C TRP A 167 33.80 -14.37 -0.99
N HIS A 168 32.54 -14.80 -1.20
CA HIS A 168 32.23 -16.01 -1.97
C HIS A 168 32.65 -15.90 -3.44
N VAL A 169 32.36 -14.77 -4.10
CA VAL A 169 32.79 -14.52 -5.48
C VAL A 169 34.31 -14.58 -5.57
N GLY A 170 35.02 -13.95 -4.63
CA GLY A 170 36.48 -14.01 -4.55
C GLY A 170 37.01 -15.43 -4.40
N LEU A 171 36.39 -16.25 -3.54
CA LEU A 171 36.77 -17.66 -3.33
C LEU A 171 36.59 -18.47 -4.61
N VAL A 172 35.47 -18.30 -5.32
CA VAL A 172 35.20 -18.99 -6.60
C VAL A 172 36.23 -18.58 -7.66
N VAL A 173 36.47 -17.27 -7.82
CA VAL A 173 37.47 -16.76 -8.78
C VAL A 173 38.86 -17.30 -8.45
N PHE A 174 39.25 -17.31 -7.17
CA PHE A 174 40.53 -17.86 -6.73
C PHE A 174 40.66 -19.36 -7.04
N ALA A 175 39.62 -20.15 -6.80
CA ALA A 175 39.60 -21.57 -7.13
C ALA A 175 39.71 -21.83 -8.64
N VAL A 176 39.03 -21.03 -9.46
CA VAL A 176 39.15 -21.13 -10.93
C VAL A 176 40.56 -20.76 -11.37
N LEU A 177 41.12 -19.67 -10.86
CA LEU A 177 42.48 -19.24 -11.19
C LEU A 177 43.53 -20.29 -10.79
N SER A 178 43.39 -20.91 -9.61
CA SER A 178 44.36 -21.92 -9.15
C SER A 178 44.36 -23.16 -10.04
N VAL A 179 43.20 -23.62 -10.50
CA VAL A 179 43.08 -24.73 -11.47
C VAL A 179 43.72 -24.36 -12.82
N ASN A 180 43.48 -23.14 -13.31
CA ASN A 180 44.07 -22.67 -14.56
C ASN A 180 45.60 -22.57 -14.47
N VAL A 181 46.13 -22.04 -13.35
CA VAL A 181 47.58 -21.96 -13.10
C VAL A 181 48.19 -23.35 -12.99
N ALA A 182 47.58 -24.27 -12.24
CA ALA A 182 48.06 -25.64 -12.13
C ALA A 182 48.11 -26.35 -13.49
N SER A 183 47.08 -26.14 -14.33
CA SER A 183 47.03 -26.66 -15.69
C SER A 183 48.16 -26.09 -16.56
N ALA A 184 48.40 -24.79 -16.47
CA ALA A 184 49.49 -24.13 -17.20
C ALA A 184 50.87 -24.65 -16.78
N VAL A 185 51.09 -24.85 -15.47
CA VAL A 185 52.34 -25.42 -14.94
C VAL A 185 52.54 -26.85 -15.43
N HIS A 186 51.50 -27.69 -15.40
CA HIS A 186 51.58 -29.06 -15.89
C HIS A 186 51.93 -29.14 -17.38
N VAL A 187 51.33 -28.27 -18.20
CA VAL A 187 51.65 -28.17 -19.63
C VAL A 187 53.10 -27.74 -19.84
N ALA A 188 53.60 -26.75 -19.08
CA ALA A 188 54.99 -26.32 -19.17
C ALA A 188 56.00 -27.45 -18.85
N ASP A 189 55.70 -28.27 -17.84
CA ASP A 189 56.54 -29.41 -17.45
C ASP A 189 56.60 -30.50 -18.54
N GLN A 190 55.49 -30.74 -19.25
CA GLN A 190 55.45 -31.66 -20.39
C GLN A 190 56.31 -31.19 -21.58
N PHE A 191 56.51 -29.88 -21.75
CA PHE A 191 57.40 -29.35 -22.79
C PHE A 191 58.86 -29.37 -22.37
N ALA A 192 59.17 -29.21 -21.08
CA ALA A 192 60.55 -29.24 -20.59
C ALA A 192 61.19 -30.64 -20.66
N THR A 193 60.38 -31.69 -20.72
CA THR A 193 60.82 -33.10 -20.74
C THR A 193 60.97 -33.70 -22.14
N ARG A 194 60.67 -32.94 -23.20
CA ARG A 194 60.85 -33.35 -24.61
C ARG A 194 62.07 -32.69 -25.23
#